data_AF-A0A0C2FN42-F1
#
_entry.id   AF-A0A0C2FN42-F1
#
_cell.length_a   1.000
_cell.length_b   1.000
_cell.length_c   1.000
_cell.angle_alpha   90.00
_cell.angle_beta   90.00
_cell.angle_gamma   90.00
#
_symmetry.space_group_name_H-M   'P 1'
#
loop_
_entity.id
_entity.type
_entity.pdbx_description
1 polymer ?
#
loop_
_entity_poly.entity_id
_entity_poly.type
_entity_poly.pdbx_seq_one_letter_code
_entity_poly.pdbx_strand_id
1 'polypeptide(L)'
;MDGMKLVEKKLREWPPLLDKREVQDMVHGPISLFHPLHRVVDTREFQRLRELKQQGVTYFVYPCSTHSRFVHSLGTYWLAYKFVESLKRDPSLNITGQDHLCVSMAALCHDLGG
;
A
#
# COMPACT_ATOMS: atom_id res chain seq x y z
N MET A 1 -30.12 -9.44 17.56
CA MET A 1 -30.18 -8.18 16.77
C MET A 1 -28.94 -7.29 16.94
N ASP A 2 -28.09 -7.50 17.96
CA ASP A 2 -26.93 -6.64 18.26
C ASP A 2 -25.67 -7.00 17.44
N GLY A 3 -25.41 -8.28 17.18
CA GLY A 3 -24.25 -8.74 16.41
C GLY A 3 -24.24 -8.35 14.92
N MET A 4 -25.43 -8.15 14.32
CA MET A 4 -25.56 -7.84 12.89
C MET A 4 -25.10 -6.40 12.58
N LYS A 5 -25.34 -5.46 13.51
CA LYS A 5 -24.87 -4.06 13.41
C LYS A 5 -23.35 -3.94 13.59
N LEU A 6 -22.75 -4.80 14.40
CA LEU A 6 -21.30 -4.81 14.64
C LEU A 6 -20.52 -5.30 13.40
N VAL A 7 -21.07 -6.30 12.69
CA VAL A 7 -20.53 -6.80 11.42
C VAL A 7 -20.62 -5.72 10.34
N GLU A 8 -21.76 -5.04 10.19
CA GLU A 8 -21.93 -3.93 9.24
C GLU A 8 -20.98 -2.76 9.51
N LYS A 9 -20.68 -2.46 10.78
CA LYS A 9 -19.74 -1.40 11.16
C LYS A 9 -18.29 -1.78 10.82
N LYS A 10 -17.87 -3.02 11.10
CA LYS A 10 -16.54 -3.54 10.71
C LYS A 10 -16.36 -3.65 9.19
N LEU A 11 -17.44 -3.79 8.43
CA LEU A 11 -17.41 -3.80 6.96
C LEU A 11 -17.20 -2.40 6.34
N ARG A 12 -17.45 -1.32 7.10
CA ARG A 12 -17.26 0.07 6.65
C ARG A 12 -15.94 0.68 7.11
N GLU A 13 -15.28 0.10 8.10
CA GLU A 13 -13.97 0.57 8.56
C GLU A 13 -12.87 0.05 7.64
N TRP A 14 -11.99 0.96 7.23
CA TRP A 14 -10.82 0.62 6.45
C TRP A 14 -9.66 0.24 7.40
N PRO A 15 -8.90 -0.85 7.13
CA PRO A 15 -8.95 -1.68 5.92
C PRO A 15 -10.01 -2.80 5.93
N PRO A 16 -10.65 -3.12 4.79
CA PRO A 16 -11.54 -4.26 4.70
C PRO A 16 -10.76 -5.58 4.74
N LEU A 17 -11.00 -6.39 5.77
CA LEU A 17 -10.25 -7.64 5.99
C LEU A 17 -10.50 -8.72 4.92
N LEU A 18 -11.66 -8.70 4.26
CA LEU A 18 -12.08 -9.72 3.29
C LEU A 18 -11.76 -9.35 1.83
N ASP A 19 -11.55 -8.07 1.53
CA ASP A 19 -11.26 -7.59 0.18
C ASP A 19 -9.80 -7.11 0.07
N LYS A 20 -8.90 -8.08 -0.11
CA LYS A 20 -7.46 -7.86 -0.24
C LYS A 20 -6.83 -8.79 -1.28
N ARG A 21 -5.74 -8.31 -1.89
CA ARG A 21 -4.80 -9.11 -2.69
C ARG A 21 -3.46 -9.20 -1.97
N GLU A 22 -2.81 -10.35 -2.03
CA GLU A 22 -1.43 -10.50 -1.53
C GLU A 22 -0.41 -10.49 -2.66
N VAL A 23 0.73 -9.82 -2.43
CA VAL A 23 1.88 -9.78 -3.33
C VAL A 23 3.11 -10.21 -2.55
N GLN A 24 3.92 -11.10 -3.12
CA GLN A 24 5.18 -11.50 -2.53
C GLN A 24 6.26 -10.48 -2.89
N ASP A 25 6.87 -9.86 -1.87
CA ASP A 25 7.96 -8.92 -2.01
C ASP A 25 9.25 -9.47 -1.37
N MET A 26 10.40 -9.25 -2.02
CA MET A 26 11.68 -9.79 -1.55
C MET A 26 12.22 -9.07 -0.30
N VAL A 27 11.83 -7.83 -0.06
CA VAL A 27 12.33 -7.02 1.06
C VAL A 27 11.40 -7.11 2.26
N HIS A 28 10.09 -7.12 2.01
CA HIS A 28 9.07 -7.02 3.04
C HIS A 28 8.26 -8.30 3.25
N GLY A 29 8.50 -9.35 2.47
CA GLY A 29 7.70 -10.57 2.48
C GLY A 29 6.30 -10.33 1.89
N PRO A 30 5.26 -11.01 2.39
CA PRO A 30 3.90 -10.80 1.91
C PRO A 30 3.41 -9.37 2.19
N ILE A 31 3.00 -8.67 1.13
CA ILE A 31 2.34 -7.36 1.19
C ILE A 31 0.84 -7.56 0.93
N SER A 32 0.00 -7.13 1.88
CA SER A 32 -1.46 -7.10 1.70
C SER A 32 -1.89 -5.77 1.07
N LEU A 33 -2.54 -5.84 -0.09
CA LEU A 33 -3.16 -4.71 -0.80
C LEU A 33 -4.67 -4.74 -0.55
N PHE A 34 -5.12 -3.89 0.36
CA PHE A 34 -6.54 -3.77 0.70
C PHE A 34 -7.30 -2.95 -0.36
N HIS A 35 -8.60 -3.20 -0.52
CA HIS A 35 -9.43 -2.29 -1.30
C HIS A 35 -9.40 -0.86 -0.73
N PRO A 36 -9.36 0.21 -1.56
CA PRO A 36 -9.30 0.22 -3.03
C PRO A 36 -7.88 0.20 -3.62
N LEU A 37 -6.82 0.13 -2.81
CA LEU A 37 -5.43 0.23 -3.26
C LEU A 37 -5.07 -0.84 -4.31
N HIS A 38 -5.59 -2.06 -4.18
CA HIS A 38 -5.36 -3.09 -5.20
C HIS A 38 -5.90 -2.69 -6.59
N ARG A 39 -7.01 -1.93 -6.65
CA ARG A 39 -7.58 -1.41 -7.90
C ARG A 39 -6.71 -0.32 -8.50
N VAL A 40 -6.14 0.54 -7.65
CA VAL A 40 -5.17 1.57 -8.07
C VAL A 40 -3.92 0.92 -8.64
N VAL A 41 -3.41 -0.14 -8.01
CA VAL A 41 -2.27 -0.89 -8.53
C VAL A 41 -2.56 -1.46 -9.94
N ASP A 42 -3.81 -1.81 -10.23
CA ASP A 42 -4.21 -2.40 -11.52
C ASP A 42 -4.46 -1.37 -12.63
N THR A 43 -4.34 -0.07 -12.34
CA THR A 43 -4.48 0.95 -13.39
C THR A 43 -3.26 1.02 -14.30
N ARG A 44 -3.46 1.51 -15.52
CA ARG A 44 -2.37 1.69 -16.48
C ARG A 44 -1.30 2.64 -15.95
N GLU A 45 -1.73 3.70 -15.26
CA GLU A 45 -0.87 4.74 -14.68
C GLU A 45 0.10 4.14 -13.65
N PHE A 46 -0.38 3.22 -12.81
CA PHE A 46 0.44 2.55 -11.82
C PHE A 46 1.29 1.42 -12.43
N GLN A 47 0.73 0.64 -13.35
CA GLN A 47 1.47 -0.45 -14.02
C GLN A 47 2.66 0.07 -14.85
N ARG A 48 2.60 1.32 -15.36
CA ARG A 48 3.73 2.01 -16.01
C ARG A 48 5.01 1.98 -15.17
N LEU A 49 4.88 2.03 -13.84
CA LEU A 49 6.03 2.04 -12.93
C LEU A 49 6.88 0.76 -13.01
N ARG A 50 6.39 -0.33 -13.63
CA ARG A 50 7.18 -1.56 -13.84
C ARG A 50 8.35 -1.35 -14.78
N GLU A 51 8.21 -0.41 -15.71
CA GLU A 51 9.20 -0.13 -16.76
C GLU A 51 10.22 0.91 -16.30
N LEU A 52 9.91 1.69 -15.26
CA LEU A 52 10.79 2.71 -14.72
C LEU A 52 11.76 2.11 -13.71
N LYS A 53 13.06 2.08 -14.05
CA LYS A 53 14.11 1.70 -13.11
C LYS A 53 14.19 2.70 -11.97
N GLN A 54 14.27 2.19 -10.74
CA GLN A 54 14.36 3.03 -9.54
C GLN A 54 15.57 3.96 -9.59
N GLN A 55 16.73 3.41 -9.99
CA GLN A 55 18.00 4.14 -10.08
C GLN A 55 18.35 4.55 -11.53
N GLY A 56 17.37 4.57 -12.44
CA GLY A 56 17.60 5.00 -13.83
C GLY A 56 18.74 4.25 -14.51
N VAL A 57 19.72 5.01 -15.01
CA VAL A 57 20.87 4.50 -15.78
C VAL A 57 21.90 3.73 -14.93
N THR A 58 21.78 3.75 -13.59
CA THR A 58 22.71 3.04 -12.69
C THR A 58 22.78 1.54 -12.99
N TYR A 59 21.71 0.94 -13.54
CA TYR A 59 21.70 -0.46 -14.01
C TYR A 59 22.82 -0.78 -15.03
N PHE A 60 23.27 0.21 -15.83
CA PHE A 60 24.37 0.01 -16.79
C PHE A 60 25.74 -0.17 -16.12
N VAL A 61 25.90 0.31 -14.88
CA VAL A 61 27.14 0.17 -14.10
C VAL A 61 27.00 -0.97 -13.08
N TYR A 62 25.80 -1.10 -12.49
CA TYR A 62 25.48 -2.12 -11.49
C TYR A 62 24.35 -3.00 -12.02
N PRO A 63 24.66 -4.13 -12.69
CA PRO A 63 23.65 -4.96 -13.36
C PRO A 63 22.62 -5.59 -12.41
N CYS A 64 22.89 -5.62 -11.11
CA CYS A 64 21.92 -6.05 -10.10
C CYS A 64 20.87 -4.98 -9.76
N SER A 65 21.06 -3.72 -10.18
CA SER A 65 20.11 -2.63 -9.92
C SER A 65 18.94 -2.64 -10.90
N THR A 66 18.17 -3.73 -10.88
CA THR A 66 17.06 -3.96 -11.83
C THR A 66 15.69 -3.56 -11.31
N HIS A 67 15.60 -3.27 -10.01
CA HIS A 67 14.36 -2.91 -9.31
C HIS A 67 13.68 -1.70 -9.95
N SER A 68 12.36 -1.75 -10.01
CA SER A 68 11.52 -0.73 -10.63
C SER A 68 10.78 0.10 -9.58
N ARG A 69 10.31 1.28 -9.99
CA ARG A 69 9.48 2.14 -9.12
C ARG A 69 8.19 1.47 -8.66
N PHE A 70 7.71 0.48 -9.40
CA PHE A 70 6.56 -0.32 -9.02
C PHE A 70 6.77 -1.05 -7.69
N VAL A 71 7.86 -1.81 -7.55
CA VAL A 71 8.11 -2.59 -6.32
C VAL A 71 8.44 -1.68 -5.14
N HIS A 72 9.16 -0.58 -5.41
CA HIS A 72 9.41 0.46 -4.41
C HIS A 72 8.09 1.07 -3.89
N SER A 73 7.19 1.47 -4.78
CA SER A 73 5.88 2.05 -4.40
C SER A 73 5.03 1.10 -3.55
N LEU A 74 5.03 -0.20 -3.87
CA LEU A 74 4.37 -1.22 -3.04
C LEU A 74 5.00 -1.32 -1.65
N GLY A 75 6.33 -1.29 -1.56
CA GLY A 75 7.06 -1.31 -0.30
C GLY A 75 6.79 -0.06 0.55
N THR A 76 6.81 1.13 -0.06
CA THR A 76 6.51 2.40 0.62
C THR A 76 5.11 2.40 1.21
N TYR A 77 4.11 1.98 0.41
CA TYR A 77 2.75 1.76 0.89
C TYR A 77 2.74 0.83 2.11
N TRP A 78 3.41 -0.32 2.03
CA TRP A 78 3.36 -1.31 3.09
C TRP A 78 3.99 -0.83 4.40
N LEU A 79 5.07 -0.07 4.32
CA LEU A 79 5.68 0.55 5.48
C LEU A 79 4.79 1.64 6.08
N ALA A 80 4.21 2.50 5.25
CA ALA A 80 3.25 3.52 5.69
C ALA A 80 2.03 2.87 6.38
N TYR A 81 1.52 1.78 5.80
CA TYR A 81 0.41 1.02 6.38
C TYR A 81 0.73 0.55 7.80
N LYS A 82 1.87 -0.14 7.96
CA LYS A 82 2.30 -0.67 9.27
C LYS A 82 2.57 0.45 10.27
N PHE A 83 3.09 1.58 9.81
CA PHE A 83 3.36 2.74 10.65
C PHE A 83 2.06 3.31 11.23
N VAL A 84 1.06 3.55 10.40
CA VAL A 84 -0.25 4.05 10.88
C VAL A 84 -0.95 3.01 11.76
N GLU A 85 -0.89 1.71 11.43
CA GLU A 85 -1.40 0.66 12.33
C GLU A 85 -0.73 0.68 13.71
N SER A 86 0.57 0.97 13.77
CA SER A 86 1.27 1.11 15.05
C SER A 86 0.81 2.34 15.83
N LEU A 87 0.58 3.47 15.16
CA LEU A 87 0.10 4.71 15.79
C LEU A 87 -1.33 4.58 16.31
N LYS A 88 -2.21 3.86 15.59
CA LYS A 88 -3.59 3.58 16.03
C LYS A 88 -3.71 2.85 17.36
N ARG A 89 -2.61 2.29 17.87
CA ARG A 89 -2.56 1.68 19.21
C ARG A 89 -2.69 2.71 20.32
N ASP A 90 -2.43 3.99 20.04
CA ASP A 90 -2.71 5.10 20.94
C ASP A 90 -4.07 5.73 20.60
N PRO A 91 -5.11 5.49 21.43
CA PRO A 91 -6.44 6.03 21.18
C PRO A 91 -6.49 7.57 21.24
N SER A 92 -5.54 8.23 21.92
CA SER A 92 -5.53 9.68 22.07
C SER A 92 -5.30 10.42 20.75
N LEU A 93 -4.69 9.75 19.78
CA LEU A 93 -4.43 10.30 18.44
C LEU A 93 -5.67 10.33 17.55
N ASN A 94 -6.76 9.63 17.92
CA ASN A 94 -8.02 9.60 17.18
C ASN A 94 -7.87 9.29 15.67
N ILE A 95 -6.89 8.46 15.29
CA ILE A 95 -6.63 8.09 13.90
C ILE A 95 -7.75 7.21 13.36
N THR A 96 -8.44 7.70 12.32
CA THR A 96 -9.55 7.00 11.69
C THR A 96 -9.09 6.02 10.60
N GLY A 97 -9.98 5.14 10.15
CA GLY A 97 -9.72 4.31 8.96
C GLY A 97 -9.51 5.14 7.69
N GLN A 98 -10.14 6.32 7.60
CA GLN A 98 -9.97 7.23 6.47
C GLN A 98 -8.58 7.87 6.46
N ASP A 99 -8.05 8.30 7.62
CA ASP A 99 -6.69 8.85 7.73
C ASP A 99 -5.66 7.81 7.26
N HIS A 100 -5.85 6.56 7.70
CA HIS A 100 -4.97 5.48 7.32
C HIS A 100 -5.04 5.14 5.83
N LEU A 101 -6.24 5.08 5.25
CA LEU A 101 -6.41 4.95 3.81
C LEU A 101 -5.71 6.08 3.06
N CYS A 102 -5.89 7.34 3.49
CA CYS A 102 -5.28 8.50 2.84
C CYS A 102 -3.75 8.41 2.86
N VAL A 103 -3.14 8.09 4.01
CA VAL A 103 -1.68 7.93 4.13
C VAL A 103 -1.19 6.76 3.28
N SER A 104 -1.89 5.63 3.32
CA SER A 104 -1.57 4.45 2.52
C SER A 104 -1.66 4.73 1.02
N MET A 105 -2.68 5.45 0.58
CA MET A 105 -2.87 5.85 -0.82
C MET A 105 -1.81 6.86 -1.26
N ALA A 106 -1.51 7.85 -0.43
CA ALA A 106 -0.46 8.83 -0.70
C ALA A 106 0.91 8.15 -0.84
N ALA A 107 1.23 7.22 0.06
CA ALA A 107 2.46 6.44 0.01
C ALA A 107 2.54 5.54 -1.23
N LEU A 108 1.43 4.89 -1.60
CA LEU A 108 1.37 4.08 -2.83
C LEU A 108 1.64 4.95 -4.06
N CYS A 109 1.01 6.12 -4.14
CA CYS A 109 1.01 6.96 -5.34
C CYS A 109 2.17 7.97 -5.41
N HIS A 110 3.04 8.06 -4.40
CA HIS A 110 4.05 9.12 -4.29
C HIS A 110 4.99 9.21 -5.50
N ASP A 111 5.25 8.08 -6.16
CA ASP A 111 6.17 7.95 -7.29
C ASP A 111 5.48 7.90 -8.67
N LEU A 112 4.18 8.17 -8.75
CA LEU A 112 3.43 8.14 -10.03
C LEU A 112 3.91 9.16 -11.06
N GLY A 113 4.45 10.31 -10.61
CA GLY A 113 4.94 11.39 -11.47
C GLY A 113 6.33 11.15 -12.09
N GLY A 114 6.93 10.01 -11.79
CA GLY A 114 8.30 9.63 -12.15
C GLY A 114 8.56 9.21 -13.59
#